data_AF-X1U228-F1
#
_entry.id   AF-X1U228-F1
#
_cell.length_a   1.000
_cell.length_b   1.000
_cell.length_c   1.000
_cell.angle_alpha   90.00
_cell.angle_beta   90.00
_cell.angle_gamma   90.00
#
_symmetry.space_group_name_H-M   'P 1'
#
loop_
_entity.id
_entity.type
_entity.pdbx_description
1 polymer ?
#
loop_
_entity_poly.entity_id
_entity_poly.type
_entity_poly.pdbx_seq_one_letter_code
_entity_poly.pdbx_strand_id
1 'polypeptide(L)'
;MASYRIRPIATCGGSRDSSQWTYCLNVGIKCDQACYAWYIEGSRPNVLVDTGARASQFAGKPFITTDLISVEDGLGNLGLAPEDIEIVILTHLHFDHIALGQLYKKA
;
A
#
# COMPACT_ATOMS: atom_id res chain seq x y z
N MET A 1 24.81 5.76 14.78
CA MET A 1 24.18 5.87 13.44
C MET A 1 22.69 5.62 13.60
N ALA A 2 21.83 6.34 12.89
CA ALA A 2 20.41 6.03 12.88
C ALA A 2 20.19 4.66 12.20
N SER A 3 19.39 3.79 12.81
CA SER A 3 18.99 2.51 12.22
C SER A 3 17.71 2.74 11.43
N TYR A 4 17.72 2.37 10.15
CA TYR A 4 16.54 2.44 9.28
C TYR A 4 15.95 1.06 9.04
N ARG A 5 14.62 0.95 9.02
CA ARG A 5 13.91 -0.30 8.67
C ARG A 5 12.70 0.02 7.78
N ILE A 6 12.45 -0.85 6.80
CA ILE A 6 11.24 -0.77 5.99
C ILE A 6 10.16 -1.61 6.68
N ARG A 7 9.00 -0.99 6.95
CA ARG A 7 7.84 -1.62 7.59
C ARG A 7 6.71 -1.71 6.55
N PRO A 8 6.55 -2.85 5.86
CA PRO A 8 5.49 -3.03 4.89
C PRO A 8 4.14 -3.16 5.57
N ILE A 9 3.13 -2.48 5.03
CA ILE A 9 1.73 -2.61 5.43
C ILE A 9 0.95 -3.09 4.21
N ALA A 10 0.65 -4.39 4.15
CA ALA A 10 -0.13 -4.98 3.07
C ALA A 10 -1.61 -4.64 3.25
N THR A 11 -2.19 -3.76 2.45
CA THR A 11 -3.50 -3.18 2.75
C THR A 11 -4.66 -4.05 2.27
N CYS A 12 -4.58 -4.52 1.03
CA CYS A 12 -5.55 -5.42 0.42
C CYS A 12 -4.87 -6.30 -0.62
N GLY A 13 -5.44 -7.45 -0.92
CA GLY A 13 -4.86 -8.39 -1.88
C GLY A 13 -5.89 -9.37 -2.42
N GLY A 14 -5.45 -10.20 -3.35
CA GLY A 14 -6.31 -11.19 -4.00
C GLY A 14 -5.57 -11.97 -5.05
N SER A 15 -6.31 -12.65 -5.93
CA SER A 15 -5.75 -13.40 -7.07
C SER A 15 -5.98 -12.61 -8.37
N ARG A 16 -4.94 -12.47 -9.20
CA ARG A 16 -5.02 -11.78 -10.50
C ARG A 16 -4.25 -12.53 -11.56
N ASP A 17 -4.52 -12.15 -12.80
CA ASP A 17 -3.76 -12.61 -13.96
C ASP A 17 -2.33 -12.06 -13.93
N SER A 18 -1.35 -12.96 -13.98
CA SER A 18 0.07 -12.66 -13.94
C SER A 18 0.57 -11.92 -15.18
N SER A 19 -0.21 -11.89 -16.27
CA SER A 19 0.08 -11.08 -17.46
C SER A 19 0.09 -9.58 -17.16
N GLN A 20 -0.44 -9.15 -16.01
CA GLN A 20 -0.38 -7.74 -15.57
C GLN A 20 1.04 -7.29 -15.19
N TRP A 21 1.92 -8.23 -14.83
CA TRP A 21 3.33 -7.96 -14.51
C TRP A 21 4.31 -8.56 -15.51
N THR A 22 3.84 -9.50 -16.33
CA THR A 22 4.68 -10.19 -17.31
C THR A 22 4.25 -9.80 -18.72
N TYR A 23 4.96 -8.83 -19.29
CA TYR A 23 4.63 -8.24 -20.58
C TYR A 23 4.50 -9.31 -21.68
N CYS A 24 3.29 -9.42 -22.24
CA CYS A 24 2.92 -10.39 -23.29
C CYS A 24 3.13 -11.88 -22.92
N LEU A 25 3.19 -12.22 -21.62
CA LEU A 25 3.37 -13.59 -21.14
C LEU A 25 2.28 -13.97 -20.14
N ASN A 26 2.13 -15.27 -19.89
CA ASN A 26 1.37 -15.85 -18.78
C ASN A 26 -0.12 -15.45 -18.68
N VAL A 27 -0.76 -15.11 -19.80
CA VAL A 27 -2.21 -14.87 -19.87
C VAL A 27 -2.97 -16.10 -19.35
N GLY A 28 -3.90 -15.87 -18.43
CA GLY A 28 -4.71 -16.90 -17.79
C GLY A 28 -4.06 -17.57 -16.59
N ILE A 29 -2.75 -17.35 -16.34
CA ILE A 29 -2.06 -17.88 -15.17
C ILE A 29 -2.27 -16.92 -14.01
N LYS A 30 -2.89 -17.41 -12.95
CA LYS A 30 -3.17 -16.61 -11.76
C LYS A 30 -2.02 -16.64 -10.77
N CYS A 31 -1.76 -15.51 -10.12
CA CYS A 31 -0.91 -15.39 -8.95
C CYS A 31 -1.57 -14.50 -7.90
N ASP A 32 -1.07 -14.59 -6.67
CA ASP A 32 -1.51 -13.72 -5.58
C ASP A 32 -0.69 -12.43 -5.57
N GLN A 33 -1.34 -11.32 -5.24
CA GLN A 33 -0.72 -10.01 -5.06
C GLN A 33 -1.42 -9.20 -3.99
N ALA A 34 -0.70 -8.21 -3.47
CA ALA A 34 -1.18 -7.25 -2.49
C ALA A 34 -0.75 -5.83 -2.85
N CYS A 35 -1.55 -4.86 -2.41
CA CYS A 35 -1.21 -3.44 -2.39
C CYS A 35 -0.49 -3.12 -1.07
N TYR A 36 0.43 -2.16 -1.08
CA TYR A 36 1.23 -1.83 0.08
C TYR A 36 1.32 -0.32 0.32
N ALA A 37 1.45 0.04 1.59
CA ALA A 37 2.10 1.27 2.04
C ALA A 37 3.39 0.90 2.78
N TRP A 38 4.45 1.69 2.62
CA TRP A 38 5.78 1.36 3.17
C TRP A 38 6.25 2.46 4.12
N TYR A 39 6.21 2.18 5.43
CA TYR A 39 6.74 3.12 6.42
C TYR A 39 8.25 2.95 6.59
N ILE A 40 8.97 4.08 6.62
CA ILE A 40 10.42 4.12 6.79
C ILE A 40 10.73 4.39 8.28
N GLU A 41 10.81 3.33 9.08
CA GLU A 41 11.13 3.43 10.51
C GLU A 41 12.54 4.00 10.69
N GLY A 42 12.67 4.95 11.61
CA GLY A 42 13.92 5.67 11.88
C GLY A 42 14.10 6.95 11.07
N SER A 43 13.20 7.26 10.13
CA SER A 43 13.19 8.56 9.44
C SER A 43 12.74 9.69 10.36
N ARG A 44 13.31 10.89 10.16
CA ARG A 44 12.81 12.15 10.70
C ARG A 44 12.92 13.20 9.59
N PRO A 45 11.82 13.76 9.08
CA PRO A 45 10.42 13.53 9.48
C PRO A 45 9.93 12.08 9.22
N ASN A 46 8.75 11.72 9.73
CA ASN A 46 8.14 10.40 9.48
C ASN A 46 7.71 10.27 8.01
N VAL A 47 8.27 9.29 7.29
CA VAL A 47 8.05 9.11 5.85
C VAL A 47 7.26 7.83 5.56
N LEU A 48 6.29 7.94 4.66
CA LEU A 48 5.57 6.82 4.06
C LEU A 48 5.80 6.83 2.53
N VAL A 49 6.05 5.67 1.93
CA VAL A 49 6.07 5.49 0.47
C VAL A 49 4.79 4.77 0.06
N ASP A 50 4.06 5.38 -0.88
CA ASP A 50 2.71 5.02 -1.30
C ASP A 50 1.69 4.93 -0.14
N THR A 51 0.41 4.86 -0.49
CA THR A 51 -0.69 4.91 0.48
C THR A 51 -1.50 3.61 0.50
N GLY A 52 -1.34 2.76 -0.51
CA GLY A 52 -2.14 1.56 -0.69
C GLY A 52 -3.59 1.83 -1.10
N ALA A 53 -4.41 0.79 -0.98
CA ALA A 53 -5.84 0.81 -1.29
C ALA A 53 -6.62 -0.14 -0.36
N ARG A 54 -7.96 0.02 -0.31
CA ARG A 54 -8.86 -1.00 0.27
C ARG A 54 -9.52 -1.81 -0.84
N ALA A 55 -10.07 -2.96 -0.50
CA ALA A 55 -10.79 -3.82 -1.42
C ALA A 55 -11.97 -3.10 -2.10
N SER A 56 -12.62 -2.15 -1.42
CA SER A 56 -13.72 -1.37 -1.97
C SER A 56 -13.32 -0.49 -3.18
N GLN A 57 -12.06 -0.07 -3.29
CA GLN A 57 -11.55 0.65 -4.48
C GLN A 57 -11.44 -0.25 -5.72
N PHE A 58 -11.57 -1.57 -5.55
CA PHE A 58 -11.64 -2.54 -6.64
C PHE A 58 -13.07 -2.95 -6.98
N ALA A 59 -14.09 -2.38 -6.31
CA ALA A 59 -15.48 -2.68 -6.60
C ALA A 59 -15.83 -2.42 -8.08
N GLY A 60 -16.52 -3.38 -8.70
CA GLY A 60 -16.87 -3.32 -10.13
C GLY A 60 -15.75 -3.75 -11.09
N LYS A 61 -14.54 -4.08 -10.59
CA LYS A 61 -13.46 -4.67 -11.40
C LYS A 61 -13.61 -6.19 -11.45
N PRO A 62 -13.11 -6.87 -12.50
CA PRO A 62 -13.25 -8.32 -12.68
C PRO A 62 -12.34 -9.15 -11.76
N PHE A 63 -11.93 -8.60 -10.61
CA PHE A 63 -10.95 -9.20 -9.72
C PHE A 63 -11.47 -9.24 -8.29
N ILE A 64 -11.34 -10.39 -7.64
CA ILE A 64 -11.69 -10.56 -6.23
C ILE A 64 -10.53 -10.01 -5.39
N THR A 65 -10.82 -8.99 -4.58
CA THR A 65 -9.86 -8.35 -3.68
C THR A 65 -10.47 -8.32 -2.27
N THR A 66 -9.67 -8.61 -1.26
CA THR A 66 -10.05 -8.58 0.15
C THR A 66 -9.09 -7.69 0.93
N ASP A 67 -9.59 -7.00 1.96
CA ASP A 67 -8.74 -6.26 2.89
C ASP A 67 -7.88 -7.24 3.70
N LEU A 68 -6.64 -6.85 3.99
CA LEU A 68 -5.67 -7.62 4.77
C LEU A 68 -5.44 -6.97 6.13
N ILE A 69 -4.93 -5.73 6.15
CA ILE A 69 -4.86 -4.87 7.32
C ILE A 69 -5.10 -3.42 6.90
N SER A 70 -5.73 -2.61 7.75
CA SER A 70 -5.86 -1.18 7.47
C SER A 70 -4.52 -0.47 7.64
N VAL A 71 -4.32 0.69 7.00
CA VAL A 71 -3.10 1.48 7.22
C VAL A 71 -3.05 2.03 8.65
N GLU A 72 -4.22 2.30 9.22
CA GLU A 72 -4.40 2.71 10.61
C GLU A 72 -3.89 1.63 11.58
N ASP A 73 -4.30 0.36 11.41
CA ASP A 73 -3.82 -0.75 12.25
C ASP A 73 -2.35 -1.07 11.98
N GLY A 74 -1.91 -0.99 10.72
CA GLY A 74 -0.52 -1.21 10.32
C GLY A 74 0.45 -0.23 10.97
N LEU A 75 0.10 1.07 10.96
CA LEU A 75 0.83 2.12 11.68
C LEU A 75 0.64 1.99 13.20
N GLY A 76 -0.56 1.63 13.67
CA GLY A 76 -0.87 1.45 15.08
C GLY A 76 0.00 0.40 15.76
N ASN A 77 0.33 -0.69 15.05
CA ASN A 77 1.30 -1.71 15.50
C ASN A 77 2.73 -1.16 15.70
N LEU A 78 3.00 0.05 15.20
CA LEU A 78 4.27 0.78 15.34
C LEU A 78 4.15 1.95 16.32
N GLY A 79 2.99 2.13 16.96
CA GLY A 79 2.69 3.26 17.83
C GLY A 79 2.48 4.58 17.09
N LEU A 80 2.05 4.52 15.82
CA LEU A 80 1.82 5.68 14.96
C LEU A 80 0.37 5.72 14.49
N ALA A 81 -0.13 6.92 14.21
CA ALA A 81 -1.36 7.17 13.47
C ALA A 81 -1.03 7.80 12.10
N PRO A 82 -1.96 7.80 11.12
CA PRO A 82 -1.78 8.49 9.85
C PRO A 82 -1.38 9.97 10.01
N GLU A 83 -1.86 10.64 11.05
CA GLU A 83 -1.55 12.03 11.38
C GLU A 83 -0.11 12.27 11.89
N ASP A 84 0.63 11.20 12.18
CA ASP A 84 2.05 11.26 12.54
C ASP A 84 2.96 11.17 11.30
N ILE A 85 2.40 10.89 10.12
CA ILE A 85 3.13 10.90 8.85
C ILE A 85 3.20 12.35 8.34
N GLU A 86 4.41 12.79 8.02
CA GLU A 86 4.71 14.17 7.62
C GLU A 86 5.15 14.26 6.15
N ILE A 87 5.58 13.16 5.55
CA ILE A 87 5.89 13.08 4.12
C ILE A 87 5.29 11.80 3.56
N VAL A 88 4.50 11.95 2.50
CA VAL A 88 4.06 10.84 1.64
C VAL A 88 4.78 10.95 0.30
N ILE A 89 5.55 9.93 -0.06
CA ILE A 89 6.20 9.79 -1.36
C ILE A 89 5.30 8.90 -2.21
N LEU A 90 4.70 9.45 -3.26
CA LEU A 90 3.95 8.67 -4.25
C LEU A 90 4.92 8.21 -5.35
N THR A 91 5.09 6.90 -5.51
CA THR A 91 5.95 6.35 -6.57
C THR A 91 5.43 6.73 -7.96
N HIS A 92 4.11 6.70 -8.12
CA HIS A 92 3.36 7.17 -9.28
C HIS A 92 1.87 7.31 -8.91
N LEU A 93 1.02 7.65 -9.89
CA LEU A 93 -0.38 8.02 -9.68
C LEU A 93 -1.39 6.94 -10.12
N HIS A 94 -1.00 5.67 -10.15
CA HIS A 94 -2.00 4.61 -10.24
C HIS A 94 -2.80 4.53 -8.94
N PHE A 95 -4.08 4.18 -9.05
CA PHE A 95 -5.03 4.31 -7.96
C PHE A 95 -4.62 3.51 -6.71
N ASP A 96 -4.03 2.33 -6.88
CA ASP A 96 -3.58 1.44 -5.81
C ASP A 96 -2.37 1.97 -5.02
N HIS A 97 -1.77 3.06 -5.47
CA HIS A 97 -0.69 3.78 -4.79
C HIS A 97 -1.18 5.03 -4.06
N ILE A 98 -2.30 5.62 -4.50
CA ILE A 98 -2.77 6.94 -4.02
C ILE A 98 -4.12 6.92 -3.31
N ALA A 99 -4.85 5.79 -3.33
CA ALA A 99 -6.25 5.70 -2.93
C ALA A 99 -6.51 5.99 -1.44
N LEU A 100 -5.48 5.94 -0.59
CA LEU A 100 -5.59 6.26 0.82
C LEU A 100 -4.87 7.57 1.21
N GLY A 101 -4.42 8.36 0.22
CA GLY A 101 -3.70 9.61 0.44
C GLY A 101 -4.44 10.61 1.33
N GLN A 102 -5.78 10.65 1.26
CA GLN A 102 -6.63 11.51 2.08
C GLN A 102 -6.54 11.27 3.60
N LEU A 103 -5.95 10.15 4.04
CA LEU A 103 -5.77 9.84 5.46
C LEU A 103 -4.60 10.64 6.08
N TYR A 104 -3.60 11.01 5.29
CA TYR A 104 -2.35 11.62 5.76
C TYR A 104 -2.42 13.15 5.70
N LYS A 105 -3.31 13.75 6.49
CA LYS A 105 -3.67 15.19 6.39
C LYS A 105 -2.56 16.18 6.76
N LYS A 106 -1.48 15.71 7.40
CA LYS A 106 -0.32 16.55 7.77
C LYS A 106 0.85 16.41 6.79
N ALA A 107 0.74 15.51 5.82
CA ALA A 107 1.73 15.30 4.77
C ALA A 107 1.42 16.14 3.52
#